data_AF-A0A9E3TYM8-F1
#
_entry.id   AF-A0A9E3TYM8-F1
#
_cell.length_a   1.000
_cell.length_b   1.000
_cell.length_c   1.000
_cell.angle_alpha   90.00
_cell.angle_beta   90.00
_cell.angle_gamma   90.00
#
_symmetry.space_group_name_H-M   'P 1'
#
loop_
_entity.id
_entity.type
_entity.pdbx_description
1 polymer ?
#
loop_
_entity_poly.entity_id
_entity_poly.type
_entity_poly.pdbx_seq_one_letter_code
_entity_poly.pdbx_strand_id
1 'polypeptide(L)'
;GDSSSSYAKKTMSTSPDVASADWQWFVVGRWQEYAGEARANLLRIVAIGAFYVVELVQFHIINQGAEEGLPFHRTATAVAVAWTLLALGVLLCLRRQIFPPALKYISTGCDLLLLTCLALAVAGPTGGPNSPLVLIYFLIIALAGLRFSVPLVWTATLGSMLAYLTLIGAADMQGHGAWFDADHATPPVEQLMSLLSLGLVGVIVGQVVRRVRAIALEFRRRMEQVQANV
;
A
#
# COMPACT_ATOMS: atom_id res chain seq x y z
N GLY A 1 -38.53 26.96 53.93
CA GLY A 1 -37.49 26.52 52.99
C GLY A 1 -38.16 25.61 51.99
N ASP A 2 -38.07 25.94 50.71
CA ASP A 2 -38.15 24.95 49.63
C ASP A 2 -37.76 25.65 48.31
N SER A 3 -36.48 25.54 47.96
CA SER A 3 -35.97 25.86 46.63
C SER A 3 -35.98 24.59 45.79
N SER A 4 -37.11 24.31 45.15
CA SER A 4 -37.19 23.25 44.14
C SER A 4 -36.64 23.76 42.81
N SER A 5 -35.38 23.43 42.56
CA SER A 5 -34.66 23.66 41.31
C SER A 5 -35.29 22.88 40.15
N SER A 6 -36.02 23.58 39.30
CA SER A 6 -36.54 23.07 38.03
C SER A 6 -35.40 22.90 37.03
N TYR A 7 -34.78 21.72 37.03
CA TYR A 7 -33.86 21.31 35.97
C TYR A 7 -34.67 20.97 34.72
N ALA A 8 -34.87 21.97 33.88
CA ALA A 8 -35.41 21.81 32.54
C ALA A 8 -34.53 20.83 31.74
N LYS A 9 -35.03 19.60 31.60
CA LYS A 9 -34.46 18.54 30.76
C LYS A 9 -34.58 18.98 29.31
N LYS A 10 -33.57 19.69 28.81
CA LYS A 10 -33.42 20.05 27.41
C LYS A 10 -33.18 18.78 26.61
N THR A 11 -34.26 18.11 26.22
CA THR A 11 -34.23 17.04 25.21
C THR A 11 -33.73 17.67 23.91
N MET A 12 -32.44 17.51 23.63
CA MET A 12 -31.87 17.75 22.32
C MET A 12 -32.58 16.81 21.34
N SER A 13 -33.62 17.32 20.68
CA SER A 13 -34.15 16.70 19.48
C SER A 13 -33.05 16.77 18.44
N THR A 14 -32.35 15.65 18.22
CA THR A 14 -31.44 15.48 17.10
C THR A 14 -32.30 15.59 15.85
N SER A 15 -32.23 16.73 15.16
CA SER A 15 -33.03 16.96 13.96
C SER A 15 -32.72 15.86 12.94
N PRO A 16 -33.75 15.20 12.36
CA PRO A 16 -33.59 14.07 11.43
C PRO A 16 -32.70 14.39 10.21
N ASP A 17 -32.59 15.67 9.86
CA ASP A 17 -31.75 16.16 8.76
C ASP A 17 -30.24 15.89 8.98
N VAL A 18 -29.73 16.01 10.21
CA VAL A 18 -28.31 15.79 10.52
C VAL A 18 -27.92 14.33 10.31
N ALA A 19 -28.77 13.40 10.75
CA ALA A 19 -28.54 11.96 10.58
C ALA A 19 -28.55 11.55 9.09
N SER A 20 -29.34 12.22 8.25
CA SER A 20 -29.39 11.96 6.81
C SER A 20 -28.11 12.41 6.08
N ALA A 21 -27.53 13.54 6.48
CA ALA A 21 -26.31 14.09 5.90
C ALA A 21 -25.07 13.25 6.24
N ASP A 22 -24.97 12.78 7.48
CA ASP A 22 -23.89 11.89 7.92
C ASP A 22 -23.91 10.54 7.18
N TRP A 23 -25.10 10.00 6.94
CA TRP A 23 -25.27 8.77 6.15
C TRP A 23 -24.86 8.96 4.68
N GLN A 24 -25.31 10.03 4.03
CA GLN A 24 -24.91 10.33 2.65
C GLN A 24 -23.39 10.48 2.53
N TRP A 25 -22.76 11.14 3.50
CA TRP A 25 -21.30 11.27 3.54
C TRP A 25 -20.59 9.93 3.67
N PHE A 26 -21.09 9.05 4.54
CA PHE A 26 -20.56 7.69 4.69
C PHE A 26 -20.66 6.92 3.37
N VAL A 27 -21.80 6.97 2.67
CA VAL A 27 -22.00 6.30 1.39
C VAL A 27 -21.03 6.81 0.32
N VAL A 28 -20.87 8.13 0.19
CA VAL A 28 -19.94 8.75 -0.78
C VAL A 28 -18.49 8.36 -0.49
N GLY A 29 -18.08 8.40 0.79
CA GLY A 29 -16.74 8.00 1.21
C GLY A 29 -16.45 6.53 0.87
N ARG A 30 -17.41 5.64 1.14
CA ARG A 30 -17.32 4.21 0.80
C ARG A 30 -17.18 3.98 -0.71
N TRP A 31 -17.88 4.77 -1.53
CA TRP A 31 -17.80 4.69 -2.98
C TRP A 31 -16.45 5.15 -3.53
N GLN A 32 -15.88 6.21 -2.96
CA GLN A 32 -14.53 6.67 -3.30
C GLN A 32 -13.47 5.64 -2.92
N GLU A 33 -13.59 4.99 -1.76
CA GLU A 33 -12.70 3.89 -1.36
C GLU A 33 -12.78 2.70 -2.33
N TYR A 34 -13.99 2.34 -2.76
CA TYR A 34 -14.22 1.28 -3.73
C TYR A 34 -13.57 1.59 -5.09
N ALA A 35 -13.77 2.81 -5.60
CA ALA A 35 -13.14 3.26 -6.84
C ALA A 35 -11.61 3.32 -6.72
N GLY A 36 -11.09 3.73 -5.56
CA GLY A 36 -9.67 3.72 -5.24
C GLY A 36 -9.07 2.31 -5.28
N GLU A 37 -9.75 1.33 -4.67
CA GLU A 37 -9.28 -0.07 -4.70
C GLU A 37 -9.32 -0.65 -6.12
N ALA A 38 -10.34 -0.35 -6.91
CA ALA A 38 -10.43 -0.82 -8.29
C ALA A 38 -9.25 -0.31 -9.15
N ARG A 39 -8.91 0.98 -9.02
CA ARG A 39 -7.75 1.59 -9.70
C ARG A 39 -6.43 1.00 -9.22
N ALA A 40 -6.26 0.84 -7.91
CA ALA A 40 -5.07 0.23 -7.33
C ALA A 40 -4.90 -1.23 -7.81
N ASN A 41 -5.99 -2.00 -7.88
CA ASN A 41 -5.94 -3.37 -8.37
C ASN A 41 -5.63 -3.46 -9.87
N LEU A 42 -6.15 -2.53 -10.68
CA LEU A 42 -5.79 -2.43 -12.09
C LEU A 42 -4.29 -2.16 -12.26
N LEU A 43 -3.76 -1.16 -11.55
CA LEU A 43 -2.34 -0.83 -11.60
C LEU A 43 -1.46 -1.97 -11.07
N ARG A 44 -1.94 -2.71 -10.06
CA ARG A 44 -1.27 -3.93 -9.58
C ARG A 44 -1.14 -4.96 -10.70
N ILE A 45 -2.22 -5.27 -11.44
CA ILE A 45 -2.18 -6.22 -12.56
C ILE A 45 -1.23 -5.74 -13.66
N VAL A 46 -1.27 -4.46 -14.00
CA VAL A 46 -0.36 -3.86 -15.00
C VAL A 46 1.10 -3.98 -14.56
N ALA A 47 1.39 -3.67 -13.29
CA ALA A 47 2.73 -3.77 -12.74
C ALA A 47 3.25 -5.22 -12.76
N ILE A 48 2.45 -6.18 -12.27
CA ILE A 48 2.80 -7.61 -12.30
C ILE A 48 3.10 -8.06 -13.73
N GLY A 49 2.22 -7.71 -14.68
CA GLY A 49 2.40 -8.05 -16.09
C GLY A 49 3.67 -7.45 -16.67
N ALA A 50 3.94 -6.17 -16.42
CA ALA A 50 5.14 -5.49 -16.92
C ALA A 50 6.43 -6.10 -16.36
N PHE A 51 6.50 -6.33 -15.04
CA PHE A 51 7.66 -6.94 -14.41
C PHE A 51 7.87 -8.39 -14.86
N TYR A 52 6.79 -9.17 -15.02
CA TYR A 52 6.88 -10.54 -15.51
C TYR A 52 7.33 -10.61 -16.98
N VAL A 53 6.90 -9.67 -17.83
CA VAL A 53 7.41 -9.58 -19.21
C VAL A 53 8.91 -9.27 -19.24
N VAL A 54 9.38 -8.38 -18.37
CA VAL A 54 10.82 -8.09 -18.24
C VAL A 54 11.59 -9.34 -17.81
N GLU A 55 11.06 -10.10 -16.85
CA GLU A 55 11.64 -11.37 -16.40
C GLU A 55 11.68 -12.41 -17.54
N LEU A 56 10.61 -12.57 -18.31
CA LEU A 56 10.57 -13.47 -19.46
C LEU A 56 11.59 -13.09 -20.54
N VAL A 57 11.74 -11.79 -20.81
CA VAL A 57 12.75 -11.27 -21.74
C VAL A 57 14.15 -11.60 -21.23
N GLN A 58 14.41 -11.36 -19.94
CA GLN A 58 15.70 -11.68 -19.33
C GLN A 58 16.00 -13.18 -19.38
N PHE A 59 15.02 -14.03 -19.08
CA PHE A 59 15.21 -15.48 -19.07
C PHE A 59 15.38 -16.07 -20.47
N HIS A 60 14.50 -15.74 -21.42
CA HIS A 60 14.50 -16.35 -22.75
C HIS A 60 15.45 -15.69 -23.74
N ILE A 61 15.61 -14.36 -23.70
CA ILE A 61 16.39 -13.63 -24.70
C ILE A 61 17.83 -13.45 -24.22
N ILE A 62 18.02 -12.99 -22.98
CA ILE A 62 19.35 -12.66 -22.46
C ILE A 62 20.07 -13.93 -21.98
N ASN A 63 19.42 -14.71 -21.12
CA ASN A 63 20.00 -15.91 -20.53
C ASN A 63 19.81 -17.16 -21.41
N GLN A 64 19.11 -17.05 -22.54
CA GLN A 64 18.85 -18.15 -23.48
C GLN A 64 18.29 -19.43 -22.83
N GLY A 65 17.55 -19.29 -21.73
CA GLY A 65 17.01 -20.42 -20.98
C GLY A 65 18.06 -21.26 -20.26
N ALA A 66 19.22 -20.69 -19.90
CA ALA A 66 20.27 -21.38 -19.15
C ALA A 66 19.73 -22.03 -17.87
N GLU A 67 20.22 -23.23 -17.56
CA GLU A 67 19.74 -24.01 -16.40
C GLU A 67 19.96 -23.29 -15.07
N GLU A 68 20.98 -22.44 -14.98
CA GLU A 68 21.27 -21.60 -13.81
C GLU A 68 20.13 -20.63 -13.49
N GLY A 69 19.36 -20.19 -14.50
CA GLY A 69 18.24 -19.27 -14.34
C GLY A 69 16.90 -19.95 -14.00
N LEU A 70 16.78 -21.27 -14.16
CA LEU A 70 15.53 -22.01 -13.95
C LEU A 70 14.95 -21.87 -12.54
N PRO A 71 15.73 -21.96 -11.45
CA PRO A 71 15.19 -21.82 -10.09
C PRO A 71 14.59 -20.44 -9.82
N PHE A 72 15.25 -19.39 -10.34
CA PHE A 72 14.76 -18.03 -10.24
C PHE A 72 13.47 -17.85 -11.06
N HIS A 73 13.47 -18.28 -12.32
CA HIS A 73 12.29 -18.20 -13.20
C HIS A 73 11.06 -18.90 -12.60
N ARG A 74 11.25 -20.11 -12.02
CA ARG A 74 10.17 -20.83 -11.33
C ARG A 74 9.63 -20.06 -10.14
N THR A 75 10.50 -19.46 -9.34
CA THR A 75 10.07 -18.67 -8.17
C THR A 75 9.38 -17.39 -8.60
N ALA A 76 9.93 -16.67 -9.57
CA ALA A 76 9.31 -15.47 -10.14
C ALA A 76 7.92 -15.77 -10.72
N THR A 77 7.78 -16.87 -11.47
CA THR A 77 6.50 -17.33 -12.00
C THR A 77 5.52 -17.70 -10.89
N ALA A 78 5.95 -18.44 -9.86
CA ALA A 78 5.11 -18.80 -8.74
C ALA A 78 4.60 -17.57 -7.98
N VAL A 79 5.47 -16.58 -7.73
CA VAL A 79 5.09 -15.31 -7.11
C VAL A 79 4.13 -14.54 -8.03
N ALA A 80 4.40 -14.43 -9.33
CA ALA A 80 3.52 -13.74 -10.27
C ALA A 80 2.11 -14.37 -10.30
N VAL A 81 2.03 -15.70 -10.28
CA VAL A 81 0.75 -16.44 -10.19
C VAL A 81 0.05 -16.13 -8.87
N ALA A 82 0.75 -16.22 -7.72
CA ALA A 82 0.18 -15.92 -6.41
C ALA A 82 -0.33 -14.46 -6.33
N TRP A 83 0.43 -13.52 -6.90
CA TRP A 83 0.06 -12.11 -6.95
C TRP A 83 -1.14 -11.84 -7.86
N THR A 84 -1.24 -12.57 -8.97
CA THR A 84 -2.40 -12.53 -9.88
C THR A 84 -3.64 -13.10 -9.21
N LEU A 85 -3.52 -14.21 -8.45
CA LEU A 85 -4.62 -14.78 -7.68
C LEU A 85 -5.10 -13.81 -6.59
N LEU A 86 -4.19 -13.10 -5.92
CA LEU A 86 -4.54 -12.03 -4.98
C LEU A 86 -5.33 -10.92 -5.68
N ALA A 87 -4.84 -10.44 -6.84
CA ALA A 87 -5.51 -9.40 -7.61
C ALA A 87 -6.90 -9.84 -8.12
N LEU A 88 -7.04 -11.11 -8.50
CA LEU A 88 -8.32 -11.71 -8.87
C LEU A 88 -9.26 -11.81 -7.66
N GLY A 89 -8.74 -12.23 -6.49
CA GLY A 89 -9.50 -12.27 -5.25
C GLY A 89 -10.07 -10.90 -4.88
N VAL A 90 -9.24 -9.85 -4.93
CA VAL A 90 -9.68 -8.46 -4.73
C VAL A 90 -10.75 -8.07 -5.76
N LEU A 91 -10.54 -8.38 -7.05
CA LEU A 91 -11.53 -8.09 -8.10
C LEU A 91 -12.87 -8.80 -7.85
N LEU A 92 -12.85 -10.05 -7.40
CA LEU A 92 -14.04 -10.81 -7.07
C LEU A 92 -14.76 -10.22 -5.85
N CYS A 93 -14.03 -9.83 -4.80
CA CYS A 93 -14.60 -9.12 -3.65
C CYS A 93 -15.29 -7.82 -4.07
N LEU A 94 -14.63 -7.04 -4.94
CA LEU A 94 -15.20 -5.81 -5.49
C LEU A 94 -16.47 -6.11 -6.30
N ARG A 95 -16.43 -7.06 -7.24
CA ARG A 95 -17.61 -7.45 -8.04
C ARG A 95 -18.78 -7.97 -7.20
N ARG A 96 -18.51 -8.61 -6.06
CA ARG A 96 -19.51 -9.08 -5.09
C ARG A 96 -20.00 -7.97 -4.16
N GLN A 97 -19.48 -6.75 -4.28
CA GLN A 97 -19.74 -5.61 -3.38
C GLN A 97 -19.38 -5.91 -1.90
N ILE A 98 -18.53 -6.89 -1.66
CA ILE A 98 -18.03 -7.25 -0.32
C ILE A 98 -16.73 -6.50 -0.10
N PHE A 99 -16.79 -5.41 0.65
CA PHE A 99 -15.62 -4.58 0.93
C PHE A 99 -15.42 -4.41 2.44
N PRO A 100 -14.78 -5.40 3.10
CA PRO A 100 -14.44 -5.26 4.49
C PRO A 100 -13.36 -4.18 4.65
N PRO A 101 -13.41 -3.33 5.69
CA PRO A 101 -12.41 -2.27 5.91
C PRO A 101 -10.97 -2.78 5.98
N ALA A 102 -10.79 -4.04 6.37
CA ALA A 102 -9.50 -4.72 6.46
C ALA A 102 -8.89 -5.10 5.09
N LEU A 103 -9.70 -5.19 4.03
CA LEU A 103 -9.26 -5.72 2.72
C LEU A 103 -8.05 -4.98 2.16
N LYS A 104 -8.03 -3.64 2.29
CA LYS A 104 -6.94 -2.79 1.82
C LYS A 104 -5.61 -3.03 2.56
N TYR A 105 -5.69 -3.32 3.86
CA TYR A 105 -4.51 -3.63 4.67
C TYR A 105 -4.00 -5.03 4.37
N ILE A 106 -4.91 -6.00 4.24
CA ILE A 106 -4.56 -7.38 3.89
C ILE A 106 -3.91 -7.42 2.50
N SER A 107 -4.52 -6.79 1.49
CA SER A 107 -3.98 -6.81 0.13
C SER A 107 -2.62 -6.12 0.04
N THR A 108 -2.43 -4.98 0.73
CA THR A 108 -1.14 -4.29 0.80
C THR A 108 -0.09 -5.11 1.58
N GLY A 109 -0.48 -5.77 2.67
CA GLY A 109 0.39 -6.67 3.41
C GLY A 109 0.84 -7.86 2.57
N CYS A 110 -0.07 -8.47 1.81
CA CYS A 110 0.27 -9.52 0.85
C CYS A 110 1.19 -9.01 -0.27
N ASP A 111 0.97 -7.80 -0.79
CA ASP A 111 1.88 -7.19 -1.78
C ASP A 111 3.31 -7.08 -1.23
N LEU A 112 3.46 -6.62 0.02
CA LEU A 112 4.76 -6.52 0.69
C LEU A 112 5.40 -7.88 0.92
N LEU A 113 4.63 -8.87 1.39
CA LEU A 113 5.12 -10.22 1.64
C LEU A 113 5.56 -10.89 0.34
N LEU A 114 4.75 -10.85 -0.72
CA LEU A 114 5.07 -11.44 -2.01
C LEU A 114 6.33 -10.81 -2.62
N LEU A 115 6.43 -9.47 -2.58
CA LEU A 115 7.62 -8.77 -3.04
C LEU A 115 8.87 -9.14 -2.23
N THR A 116 8.73 -9.24 -0.91
CA THR A 116 9.84 -9.60 -0.03
C THR A 116 10.28 -11.04 -0.27
N CYS A 117 9.33 -11.98 -0.40
CA CYS A 117 9.64 -13.37 -0.76
C CYS A 117 10.34 -13.46 -2.13
N LEU A 118 9.90 -12.67 -3.12
CA LEU A 118 10.56 -12.61 -4.42
C LEU A 118 11.98 -12.08 -4.30
N ALA A 119 12.18 -10.96 -3.58
CA ALA A 119 13.49 -10.37 -3.37
C ALA A 119 14.44 -11.31 -2.60
N LEU A 120 13.94 -12.03 -1.58
CA LEU A 120 14.71 -13.06 -0.88
C LEU A 120 15.08 -14.23 -1.78
N ALA A 121 14.21 -14.60 -2.74
CA ALA A 121 14.53 -15.65 -3.70
C ALA A 121 15.55 -15.22 -4.76
N VAL A 122 15.66 -13.92 -5.04
CA VAL A 122 16.70 -13.34 -5.92
C VAL A 122 18.04 -13.23 -5.19
N ALA A 123 17.99 -13.12 -3.86
CA ALA A 123 19.14 -13.05 -2.97
C ALA A 123 19.90 -14.38 -2.86
N GLY A 124 20.38 -14.90 -3.99
CA GLY A 124 21.63 -15.66 -4.02
C GLY A 124 22.82 -14.75 -3.64
N PRO A 125 24.07 -15.24 -3.76
CA PRO A 125 25.28 -14.59 -3.22
C PRO A 125 25.53 -13.13 -3.65
N THR A 126 24.82 -12.61 -4.66
CA THR A 126 25.03 -11.28 -5.23
C THR A 126 23.76 -10.42 -5.32
N GLY A 127 22.58 -10.94 -4.94
CA GLY A 127 21.28 -10.39 -5.33
C GLY A 127 20.38 -9.93 -4.18
N GLY A 128 20.93 -9.34 -3.13
CA GLY A 128 20.18 -8.96 -1.92
C GLY A 128 19.57 -7.54 -1.95
N PRO A 129 19.74 -6.73 -0.88
CA PRO A 129 19.14 -5.39 -0.72
C PRO A 129 19.51 -4.35 -1.79
N ASN A 130 20.48 -4.65 -2.65
CA ASN A 130 20.87 -3.82 -3.80
C ASN A 130 20.08 -4.16 -5.07
N SER A 131 19.16 -5.12 -4.99
CA SER A 131 18.32 -5.52 -6.12
C SER A 131 17.40 -4.37 -6.55
N PRO A 132 17.18 -4.17 -7.87
CA PRO A 132 16.19 -3.23 -8.39
C PRO A 132 14.77 -3.48 -7.85
N LEU A 133 14.50 -4.66 -7.30
CA LEU A 133 13.22 -5.00 -6.66
C LEU A 133 12.88 -4.10 -5.48
N VAL A 134 13.86 -3.49 -4.81
CA VAL A 134 13.62 -2.51 -3.75
C VAL A 134 12.85 -1.30 -4.27
N LEU A 135 13.00 -0.96 -5.56
CA LEU A 135 12.24 0.13 -6.19
C LEU A 135 10.72 -0.14 -6.20
N ILE A 136 10.30 -1.41 -6.14
CA ILE A 136 8.88 -1.79 -6.15
C ILE A 136 8.21 -1.43 -4.81
N TYR A 137 8.95 -1.33 -3.70
CA TYR A 137 8.38 -0.83 -2.43
C TYR A 137 7.83 0.59 -2.57
N PHE A 138 8.49 1.45 -3.35
CA PHE A 138 7.98 2.80 -3.65
C PHE A 138 6.66 2.76 -4.43
N LEU A 139 6.52 1.81 -5.37
CA LEU A 139 5.26 1.60 -6.09
C LEU A 139 4.16 1.16 -5.13
N ILE A 140 4.43 0.28 -4.16
CA ILE A 140 3.44 -0.15 -3.16
C ILE A 140 2.97 1.04 -2.32
N ILE A 141 3.87 1.91 -1.87
CA ILE A 141 3.53 3.13 -1.14
C ILE A 141 2.66 4.07 -2.02
N ALA A 142 3.02 4.25 -3.29
CA ALA A 142 2.23 5.05 -4.22
C ALA A 142 0.82 4.48 -4.44
N LEU A 143 0.69 3.15 -4.60
CA LEU A 143 -0.60 2.45 -4.72
C LEU A 143 -1.45 2.60 -3.46
N ALA A 144 -0.84 2.60 -2.26
CA ALA A 144 -1.55 2.90 -1.03
C ALA A 144 -2.11 4.34 -1.01
N GLY A 145 -1.40 5.30 -1.60
CA GLY A 145 -1.86 6.67 -1.78
C GLY A 145 -3.11 6.80 -2.64
N LEU A 146 -3.22 6.00 -3.70
CA LEU A 146 -4.38 6.01 -4.62
C LEU A 146 -5.69 5.54 -3.96
N ARG A 147 -5.59 4.81 -2.85
CA ARG A 147 -6.76 4.42 -2.03
C ARG A 147 -7.23 5.56 -1.11
N PHE A 148 -6.64 6.75 -1.25
CA PHE A 148 -6.94 7.96 -0.50
C PHE A 148 -7.00 7.75 1.01
N SER A 149 -6.23 6.83 1.60
CA SER A 149 -6.27 6.55 3.04
C SER A 149 -4.91 6.76 3.70
N VAL A 150 -4.80 7.85 4.45
CA VAL A 150 -3.56 8.23 5.16
C VAL A 150 -3.04 7.12 6.08
N PRO A 151 -3.89 6.42 6.88
CA PRO A 151 -3.40 5.33 7.71
C PRO A 151 -2.77 4.19 6.90
N LEU A 152 -3.33 3.89 5.72
CA LEU A 152 -2.81 2.85 4.84
C LEU A 152 -1.44 3.23 4.26
N VAL A 153 -1.24 4.51 3.90
CA VAL A 153 0.07 5.00 3.45
C VAL A 153 1.12 4.80 4.53
N TRP A 154 0.78 5.09 5.80
CA TRP A 154 1.70 4.84 6.92
C TRP A 154 1.98 3.35 7.12
N THR A 155 0.95 2.49 7.09
CA THR A 155 1.18 1.04 7.21
C THR A 155 2.00 0.48 6.05
N ALA A 156 1.79 0.99 4.83
CA ALA A 156 2.57 0.60 3.66
C ALA A 156 4.03 1.06 3.80
N THR A 157 4.25 2.30 4.25
CA THR A 157 5.60 2.85 4.45
C THR A 157 6.36 2.09 5.52
N LEU A 158 5.78 1.91 6.71
CA LEU A 158 6.39 1.15 7.80
C LEU A 158 6.60 -0.32 7.40
N GLY A 159 5.63 -0.91 6.71
CA GLY A 159 5.74 -2.27 6.18
C GLY A 159 6.85 -2.41 5.14
N SER A 160 7.02 -1.44 4.24
CA SER A 160 8.13 -1.40 3.27
C SER A 160 9.49 -1.23 3.94
N MET A 161 9.59 -0.36 4.96
CA MET A 161 10.84 -0.20 5.73
C MET A 161 11.19 -1.50 6.46
N LEU A 162 10.21 -2.14 7.12
CA LEU A 162 10.40 -3.41 7.80
C LEU A 162 10.79 -4.52 6.81
N ALA A 163 10.10 -4.62 5.67
CA ALA A 163 10.41 -5.57 4.62
C ALA A 163 11.85 -5.41 4.10
N TYR A 164 12.28 -4.16 3.86
CA TYR A 164 13.64 -3.86 3.45
C TYR A 164 14.67 -4.24 4.52
N LEU A 165 14.40 -3.95 5.80
CA LEU A 165 15.25 -4.40 6.91
C LEU A 165 15.34 -5.92 7.00
N THR A 166 14.24 -6.63 6.73
CA THR A 166 14.23 -8.10 6.65
C THR A 166 15.11 -8.60 5.51
N LEU A 167 15.16 -7.92 4.36
CA LEU A 167 16.07 -8.28 3.26
C LEU A 167 17.53 -8.13 3.67
N ILE A 168 17.88 -7.03 4.35
CA ILE A 168 19.24 -6.81 4.86
C ILE A 168 19.61 -7.89 5.88
N GLY A 169 18.73 -8.13 6.86
CA GLY A 169 18.99 -9.14 7.89
C GLY A 169 19.14 -10.55 7.33
N ALA A 170 18.33 -10.91 6.33
CA ALA A 170 18.47 -12.19 5.64
C ALA A 170 19.80 -12.29 4.87
N ALA A 171 20.24 -11.21 4.21
CA ALA A 171 21.52 -11.17 3.51
C ALA A 171 22.71 -11.26 4.46
N ASP A 172 22.70 -10.52 5.58
CA ASP A 172 23.75 -10.56 6.60
C ASP A 172 23.85 -11.96 7.25
N MET A 173 22.69 -12.57 7.57
CA MET A 173 22.66 -13.92 8.15
C MET A 173 23.25 -14.98 7.21
N GLN A 174 23.04 -14.86 5.89
CA GLN A 174 23.63 -15.78 4.93
C GLN A 174 25.15 -15.59 4.75
N GLY A 175 25.63 -14.35 4.83
CA GLY A 175 27.05 -14.04 4.65
C GLY A 175 27.91 -14.35 5.88
N HIS A 176 27.47 -13.92 7.07
CA HIS A 176 28.34 -13.86 8.26
C HIS A 176 27.74 -14.53 9.50
N GLY A 177 26.52 -15.07 9.42
CA GLY A 177 25.88 -15.81 10.51
C GLY A 177 25.39 -14.95 11.70
N ALA A 178 25.62 -13.64 11.67
CA ALA A 178 25.12 -12.68 12.65
C ALA A 178 24.49 -11.47 11.95
N TRP A 179 23.42 -10.94 12.55
CA TRP A 179 22.79 -9.71 12.08
C TRP A 179 23.59 -8.52 12.60
N PHE A 180 23.99 -7.60 11.72
CA PHE A 180 24.82 -6.43 12.03
C PHE A 180 26.28 -6.72 12.48
N ASP A 181 27.04 -7.51 11.72
CA ASP A 181 28.50 -7.63 11.93
C ASP A 181 29.28 -6.48 11.24
N ALA A 182 30.58 -6.36 11.52
CA ALA A 182 31.48 -5.35 10.96
C ALA A 182 31.52 -5.39 9.41
N ASP A 183 31.28 -6.56 8.82
CA ASP A 183 31.20 -6.79 7.37
C ASP A 183 29.74 -6.84 6.89
N HIS A 184 29.01 -5.73 7.06
CA HIS A 184 27.63 -5.60 6.58
C HIS A 184 27.49 -5.88 5.08
N ALA A 185 26.44 -6.62 4.69
CA ALA A 185 26.13 -6.85 3.27
C ALA A 185 25.80 -5.55 2.51
N THR A 186 25.32 -4.53 3.23
CA THR A 186 25.03 -3.20 2.67
C THR A 186 25.71 -2.11 3.50
N PRO A 187 26.46 -1.18 2.89
CA PRO A 187 27.01 -0.04 3.61
C PRO A 187 25.91 0.68 4.42
N PRO A 188 26.12 0.99 5.72
CA PRO A 188 25.11 1.63 6.57
C PRO A 188 24.54 2.93 5.99
N VAL A 189 25.36 3.65 5.20
CA VAL A 189 24.94 4.87 4.50
C VAL A 189 23.87 4.56 3.44
N GLU A 190 24.03 3.51 2.63
CA GLU A 190 23.06 3.12 1.59
C GLU A 190 21.75 2.62 2.21
N GLN A 191 21.85 1.86 3.31
CA GLN A 191 20.69 1.45 4.09
C GLN A 191 19.91 2.66 4.63
N LEU A 192 20.62 3.62 5.23
CA LEU A 192 20.00 4.83 5.77
C LEU A 192 19.36 5.66 4.66
N MET A 193 20.04 5.81 3.52
CA MET A 193 19.50 6.52 2.35
C MET A 193 18.23 5.85 1.81
N SER A 194 18.20 4.52 1.75
CA SER A 194 17.03 3.76 1.28
C SER A 194 15.84 3.90 2.24
N LEU A 195 16.07 3.73 3.54
CA LEU A 195 15.04 3.93 4.57
C LEU A 195 14.51 5.36 4.61
N LEU A 196 15.41 6.35 4.50
CA LEU A 196 15.03 7.75 4.44
C LEU A 196 14.21 8.05 3.19
N SER A 197 14.58 7.47 2.05
CA SER A 197 13.85 7.62 0.78
C SER A 197 12.45 7.01 0.86
N LEU A 198 12.31 5.79 1.39
CA LEU A 198 11.00 5.14 1.61
C LEU A 198 10.13 5.98 2.55
N GLY A 199 10.71 6.43 3.67
CA GLY A 199 10.02 7.29 4.64
C GLY A 199 9.57 8.61 4.03
N LEU A 200 10.44 9.29 3.28
CA LEU A 200 10.13 10.58 2.65
C LEU A 200 9.04 10.44 1.58
N VAL A 201 9.08 9.38 0.76
CA VAL A 201 8.02 9.10 -0.21
C VAL A 201 6.69 8.84 0.50
N GLY A 202 6.69 8.08 1.59
CA GLY A 202 5.51 7.89 2.43
C GLY A 202 4.93 9.20 2.97
N VAL A 203 5.78 10.11 3.45
CA VAL A 203 5.38 11.45 3.90
C VAL A 203 4.80 12.26 2.75
N ILE A 204 5.48 12.33 1.59
CA ILE A 204 5.03 13.10 0.42
C ILE A 204 3.66 12.60 -0.05
N VAL A 205 3.52 11.30 -0.26
CA VAL A 205 2.25 10.68 -0.68
C VAL A 205 1.16 10.94 0.37
N GLY A 206 1.48 10.83 1.66
CA GLY A 206 0.58 11.16 2.75
C GLY A 206 0.09 12.62 2.71
N GLN A 207 0.99 13.57 2.43
CA GLN A 207 0.63 14.98 2.29
C GLN A 207 -0.22 15.23 1.05
N VAL A 208 0.09 14.60 -0.09
CA VAL A 208 -0.74 14.67 -1.30
C VAL A 208 -2.16 14.20 -1.01
N VAL A 209 -2.32 13.07 -0.32
CA VAL A 209 -3.65 12.54 0.06
C VAL A 209 -4.39 13.53 0.98
N ARG A 210 -3.72 14.11 1.98
CA ARG A 210 -4.31 15.13 2.86
C ARG A 210 -4.74 16.38 2.10
N ARG A 211 -3.89 16.85 1.17
CA ARG A 211 -4.17 18.04 0.35
C ARG A 211 -5.36 17.82 -0.58
N VAL A 212 -5.43 16.68 -1.25
CA VAL A 212 -6.56 16.35 -2.13
C VAL A 212 -7.87 16.29 -1.33
N ARG A 213 -7.85 15.66 -0.15
CA ARG A 213 -9.02 15.64 0.75
C ARG A 213 -9.45 17.05 1.17
N ALA A 214 -8.50 17.93 1.50
CA ALA A 214 -8.81 19.31 1.87
C ALA A 214 -9.45 20.10 0.71
N ILE A 215 -8.96 19.92 -0.52
CA ILE A 215 -9.53 20.56 -1.72
C ILE A 215 -10.96 20.09 -1.97
N ALA A 216 -11.22 18.79 -1.82
CA ALA A 216 -12.57 18.24 -2.00
C ALA A 216 -13.57 18.79 -0.97
N LEU A 217 -13.13 18.95 0.30
CA LEU A 217 -13.96 19.55 1.35
C LEU A 217 -14.25 21.03 1.09
N GLU A 218 -13.26 21.78 0.61
CA GLU A 218 -13.43 23.20 0.27
C GLU A 218 -14.36 23.40 -0.94
N PHE A 219 -14.21 22.56 -1.97
CA PHE A 219 -15.09 22.58 -3.13
C PHE A 219 -16.55 22.35 -2.73
N ARG A 220 -16.80 21.41 -1.82
CA ARG A 220 -18.14 21.16 -1.27
C ARG A 220 -18.72 22.39 -0.57
N ARG A 221 -17.95 23.05 0.31
CA ARG A 221 -18.42 24.27 1.01
C ARG A 221 -18.85 25.37 0.04
N ARG A 222 -18.10 25.54 -1.05
CA ARG A 222 -18.43 26.54 -2.08
C ARG A 222 -19.71 26.19 -2.83
N MET A 223 -19.94 24.92 -3.14
CA MET A 223 -21.19 24.47 -3.76
C MET A 223 -22.39 24.69 -2.85
N GLU A 224 -22.26 24.41 -1.54
CA GLU A 224 -23.31 24.67 -0.55
C GLU A 224 -23.64 26.18 -0.46
N GLN A 225 -22.63 27.06 -0.50
CA GLN A 225 -22.83 28.51 -0.52
C GLN A 225 -23.55 28.99 -1.78
N VAL A 226 -23.18 28.46 -2.96
CA VAL A 226 -23.86 28.79 -4.21
C VAL A 226 -25.33 28.37 -4.16
N GLN A 227 -25.62 27.18 -3.63
CA GLN A 227 -26.99 26.68 -3.52
C GLN A 227 -27.84 27.45 -2.50
N ALA A 228 -27.23 28.01 -1.44
CA ALA A 228 -27.93 28.84 -0.46
C ALA A 228 -28.27 30.26 -0.97
N ASN A 229 -27.61 30.71 -2.04
CA ASN A 229 -27.81 32.03 -2.63
C ASN A 229 -28.79 32.04 -3.82
N VAL A 230 -29.31 30.86 -4.21
CA VAL A 230 -30.32 30.66 -5.26
C VAL A 230 -31.67 30.41 -4.61
#